data_AF-S5LXN2-F1
#
_entry.id   AF-S5LXN2-F1
#
_cell.length_a   1.000
_cell.length_b   1.000
_cell.length_c   1.000
_cell.angle_alpha   90.00
_cell.angle_beta   90.00
_cell.angle_gamma   90.00
#
_symmetry.space_group_name_H-M   'P 1'
#
loop_
_entity.id
_entity.type
_entity.pdbx_description
1 polymer ?
#
loop_
_entity_poly.entity_id
_entity_poly.type
_entity_poly.pdbx_seq_one_letter_code
_entity_poly.pdbx_strand_id
1 'polypeptide(L)'
;MKLKIKNNKINHFLISKKPKTNLVFCNNSNEVILFISTKERLDILHFLNEQLKKMCEISLISIFHMKFKNRNVIAYKSKLNLNEKLKKNIIIFIKSIFLIKWNMKIEFDLIDFNIANINKVNFTLNELHKKISEVLKTKQEVLLPPYPKKLRKDINYVLRKYNNIKVKTIGSIGDRKVKLIYKPEK
;
A
#
# COMPACT_ATOMS: atom_id res chain seq x y z
N MET A 1 -9.55 7.86 41.52
CA MET A 1 -9.91 7.36 40.17
C MET A 1 -9.53 8.43 39.13
N LYS A 2 -8.38 8.30 38.44
CA LYS A 2 -7.93 9.30 37.46
C LYS A 2 -8.68 9.09 36.14
N LEU A 3 -9.52 10.05 35.77
CA LEU A 3 -10.16 10.14 34.46
C LEU A 3 -9.07 10.17 33.38
N LYS A 4 -8.89 9.05 32.65
CA LYS A 4 -8.06 9.03 31.43
C LYS A 4 -8.78 9.88 30.39
N ILE A 5 -8.35 11.13 30.24
CA ILE A 5 -8.66 11.96 29.08
C ILE A 5 -8.25 11.15 27.85
N LYS A 6 -9.22 10.70 27.04
CA LYS A 6 -8.96 10.19 25.69
C LYS A 6 -8.42 11.36 24.87
N ASN A 7 -7.11 11.58 24.97
CA ASN A 7 -6.42 12.55 24.12
C ASN A 7 -6.48 12.01 22.69
N ASN A 8 -7.47 12.48 21.91
CA ASN A 8 -7.39 12.56 20.45
C ASN A 8 -6.35 13.63 20.03
N LYS A 9 -5.25 13.80 20.78
CA LYS A 9 -4.13 14.64 20.40
C LYS A 9 -3.48 13.94 19.21
N ILE A 10 -3.87 14.36 18.01
CA ILE A 10 -3.11 14.17 16.77
C ILE A 10 -1.63 14.25 17.17
N ASN A 11 -0.91 13.12 17.10
CA ASN A 11 0.40 12.89 17.72
C ASN A 11 1.30 14.15 17.64
N HIS A 12 1.25 15.01 18.66
CA HIS A 12 1.98 16.28 18.70
C HIS A 12 3.48 16.03 18.52
N PHE A 13 3.94 14.87 19.00
CA PHE A 13 5.28 14.35 18.85
C PHE A 13 5.69 14.06 17.39
N LEU A 14 4.78 13.58 16.54
CA LEU A 14 5.07 13.35 15.13
C LEU A 14 5.16 14.67 14.36
N ILE A 15 4.30 15.64 14.70
CA ILE A 15 4.29 16.98 14.09
C ILE A 15 5.57 17.73 14.46
N SER A 16 6.00 17.70 15.72
CA SER A 16 7.22 18.39 16.15
C SER A 16 8.50 17.76 15.61
N LYS A 17 8.59 16.42 15.56
CA LYS A 17 9.81 15.71 15.11
C LYS A 17 9.99 15.72 13.58
N LYS A 18 8.89 15.79 12.82
CA LYS A 18 8.91 15.87 11.35
C LYS A 18 7.89 16.92 10.91
N PRO A 19 8.26 18.22 10.90
CA PRO A 19 7.31 19.30 10.61
C PRO A 19 6.82 19.30 9.16
N LYS A 20 7.62 18.74 8.24
CA LYS A 20 7.30 18.61 6.82
C LYS A 20 7.36 17.16 6.36
N THR A 21 6.60 16.88 5.32
CA THR A 21 6.54 15.58 4.65
C THR A 21 6.49 15.78 3.15
N ASN A 22 7.17 14.90 2.40
CA ASN A 22 7.18 14.98 0.95
C ASN A 22 5.80 14.60 0.40
N LEU A 23 5.25 15.50 -0.41
CA LEU A 23 4.03 15.34 -1.16
C LEU A 23 4.14 16.28 -2.36
N VAL A 24 4.08 15.74 -3.57
CA VAL A 24 4.36 16.49 -4.79
C VAL A 24 3.06 16.85 -5.50
N PHE A 25 2.79 18.14 -5.71
CA PHE A 25 1.56 18.60 -6.35
C PHE A 25 1.76 19.98 -6.99
N CYS A 26 0.84 20.39 -7.85
CA CYS A 26 0.80 21.76 -8.38
C CYS A 26 -0.30 22.56 -7.68
N ASN A 27 -0.03 23.83 -7.39
CA ASN A 27 -1.06 24.78 -6.96
C ASN A 27 -1.79 25.40 -8.19
N ASN A 28 -2.72 26.35 -7.98
CA ASN A 28 -3.41 27.02 -9.09
C ASN A 28 -2.51 27.88 -9.97
N SER A 29 -1.40 28.39 -9.43
CA SER A 29 -0.39 29.12 -10.19
C SER A 29 0.51 28.19 -11.00
N ASN A 30 0.21 26.88 -11.01
CA ASN A 30 1.02 25.81 -11.60
C ASN A 30 2.44 25.69 -11.01
N GLU A 31 2.67 26.22 -9.82
CA GLU A 31 3.93 26.02 -9.10
C GLU A 31 3.97 24.62 -8.52
N VAL A 32 5.12 23.95 -8.70
CA VAL A 32 5.36 22.60 -8.18
C VAL A 32 5.80 22.69 -6.73
N ILE A 33 4.97 22.16 -5.83
CA ILE A 33 5.24 22.06 -4.41
C ILE A 33 5.66 20.62 -4.11
N LEU A 34 6.79 20.45 -3.41
CA LEU A 34 7.39 19.13 -3.13
C LEU A 34 7.14 18.61 -1.71
N PHE A 35 6.60 19.46 -0.84
CA PHE A 35 6.36 19.15 0.57
C PHE A 35 5.13 19.88 1.10
N ILE A 36 4.49 19.29 2.11
CA ILE A 36 3.46 19.93 2.91
C ILE A 36 3.81 19.85 4.39
N SER A 37 3.13 20.64 5.22
CA SER A 37 3.26 20.48 6.67
C SER A 37 2.67 19.13 7.11
N THR A 38 3.28 18.49 8.10
CA THR A 38 2.77 17.22 8.64
C THR A 38 1.41 17.39 9.30
N LYS A 39 1.13 18.56 9.88
CA LYS A 39 -0.18 18.91 10.44
C LYS A 39 -1.25 18.91 9.34
N GLU A 40 -1.04 19.68 8.29
CA GLU A 40 -1.95 19.75 7.15
C GLU A 40 -2.16 18.38 6.48
N ARG A 41 -1.12 17.57 6.35
CA ARG A 41 -1.25 16.19 5.86
C ARG A 41 -2.23 15.37 6.70
N LEU A 42 -2.14 15.49 8.03
CA LEU A 42 -3.01 14.75 8.94
C LEU A 42 -4.45 15.28 8.90
N ASP A 43 -4.62 16.59 8.76
CA ASP A 43 -5.93 17.22 8.60
C ASP A 43 -6.61 16.77 7.29
N ILE A 44 -5.86 16.72 6.19
CA ILE A 44 -6.30 16.15 4.91
C ILE A 44 -6.74 14.69 5.10
N LEU A 45 -5.87 13.86 5.71
CA LEU A 45 -6.15 12.43 5.90
C LEU A 45 -7.40 12.21 6.77
N HIS A 46 -7.59 13.02 7.81
CA HIS A 46 -8.76 12.95 8.68
C HIS A 46 -10.02 13.32 7.90
N PHE A 47 -10.00 14.46 7.18
CA PHE A 47 -11.13 14.89 6.38
C PHE A 47 -11.55 13.85 5.34
N LEU A 48 -10.60 13.29 4.60
CA LEU A 48 -10.88 12.27 3.59
C LEU A 48 -11.47 10.99 4.20
N ASN A 49 -10.97 10.55 5.35
CA ASN A 49 -11.55 9.41 6.06
C ASN A 49 -13.00 9.69 6.51
N GLU A 50 -13.31 10.89 6.99
CA GLU A 50 -14.68 11.27 7.37
C GLU A 50 -15.63 11.29 6.16
N GLN A 51 -15.16 11.70 4.98
CA GLN A 51 -15.97 11.61 3.76
C GLN A 51 -16.15 10.15 3.30
N LEU A 52 -15.07 9.38 3.25
CA LEU A 52 -15.10 8.01 2.74
C LEU A 52 -15.93 7.08 3.62
N LYS A 53 -15.91 7.25 4.95
CA LYS A 53 -16.74 6.47 5.88
C LYS A 53 -18.23 6.52 5.55
N LYS A 54 -18.72 7.61 4.95
CA LYS A 54 -20.13 7.77 4.55
C LYS A 54 -20.49 6.97 3.30
N MET A 55 -19.49 6.57 2.50
CA MET A 55 -19.70 5.98 1.17
C MET A 55 -19.17 4.54 1.07
N CYS A 56 -18.16 4.17 1.86
CA CYS A 56 -17.47 2.89 1.73
C CYS A 56 -16.72 2.47 3.00
N GLU A 57 -16.54 1.15 3.19
CA GLU A 57 -15.70 0.58 4.26
C GLU A 57 -14.20 0.62 3.89
N ILE A 58 -13.69 1.82 3.61
CA ILE A 58 -12.29 2.07 3.29
C ILE A 58 -11.75 3.10 4.27
N SER A 59 -10.58 2.83 4.83
CA SER A 59 -9.88 3.78 5.67
C SER A 59 -8.50 4.06 5.09
N LEU A 60 -8.24 5.34 4.84
CA LEU A 60 -6.93 5.81 4.41
C LEU A 60 -6.00 5.85 5.64
N ILE A 61 -4.83 5.23 5.51
CA ILE A 61 -3.84 5.10 6.58
C ILE A 61 -2.80 6.22 6.48
N SER A 62 -2.37 6.54 5.26
CA SER A 62 -1.28 7.49 5.04
C SER A 62 -1.30 8.02 3.61
N ILE A 63 -0.79 9.24 3.45
CA ILE A 63 -0.49 9.87 2.17
C ILE A 63 1.00 10.22 2.19
N PHE A 64 1.74 9.88 1.13
CA PHE A 64 3.18 10.14 1.06
C PHE A 64 3.70 10.09 -0.37
N HIS A 65 4.81 10.77 -0.64
CA HIS A 65 5.52 10.65 -1.91
C HIS A 65 6.55 9.50 -1.90
N MET A 66 6.51 8.64 -2.92
CA MET A 66 7.48 7.57 -3.15
C MET A 66 8.53 8.01 -4.16
N LYS A 67 9.71 8.43 -3.67
CA LYS A 67 10.82 8.92 -4.51
C LYS A 67 11.17 7.99 -5.68
N PHE A 68 11.29 6.68 -5.45
CA PHE A 68 11.72 5.75 -6.49
C PHE A 68 10.70 5.51 -7.61
N LYS A 69 9.41 5.84 -7.39
CA LYS A 69 8.38 5.83 -8.43
C LYS A 69 8.07 7.22 -8.96
N ASN A 70 8.65 8.26 -8.34
CA ASN A 70 8.27 9.65 -8.52
C ASN A 70 6.74 9.88 -8.51
N ARG A 71 6.04 9.28 -7.53
CA ARG A 71 4.57 9.35 -7.43
C ARG A 71 4.12 9.49 -6.00
N ASN A 72 3.00 10.20 -5.78
CA ASN A 72 2.32 10.15 -4.50
C ASN A 72 1.53 8.86 -4.36
N VAL A 73 1.37 8.43 -3.13
CA VAL A 73 0.68 7.20 -2.79
C VAL A 73 -0.24 7.44 -1.61
N ILE A 74 -1.45 6.91 -1.73
CA ILE A 74 -2.40 6.82 -0.65
C ILE A 74 -2.47 5.35 -0.23
N ALA A 75 -1.99 5.07 0.96
CA ALA A 75 -2.13 3.77 1.59
C ALA A 75 -3.52 3.67 2.22
N TYR A 76 -4.23 2.57 1.93
CA TYR A 76 -5.53 2.31 2.52
C TYR A 76 -5.59 0.90 3.15
N LYS A 77 -6.58 0.71 4.02
CA LYS A 77 -7.08 -0.60 4.44
C LYS A 77 -8.54 -0.72 4.04
N SER A 78 -8.91 -1.88 3.55
CA SER A 78 -10.29 -2.29 3.43
C SER A 78 -10.45 -3.73 3.91
N LYS A 79 -11.67 -4.10 4.26
CA LYS A 79 -12.05 -5.50 4.47
C LYS A 79 -12.29 -6.24 3.15
N LEU A 80 -12.70 -5.50 2.12
CA LEU A 80 -13.02 -6.03 0.81
C LEU A 80 -11.89 -5.74 -0.19
N ASN A 81 -11.66 -6.66 -1.11
CA ASN A 81 -10.74 -6.42 -2.21
C ASN A 81 -11.38 -5.44 -3.20
N LEU A 82 -10.77 -4.27 -3.39
CA LEU A 82 -11.30 -3.26 -4.29
C LEU A 82 -10.92 -3.62 -5.73
N ASN A 83 -11.90 -3.68 -6.63
CA ASN A 83 -11.63 -3.84 -8.05
C ASN A 83 -11.05 -2.54 -8.66
N GLU A 84 -10.44 -2.64 -9.84
CA GLU A 84 -9.77 -1.52 -10.49
C GLU A 84 -10.70 -0.35 -10.82
N LYS A 85 -11.95 -0.63 -11.20
CA LYS A 85 -12.97 0.40 -11.48
C LYS A 85 -13.26 1.24 -10.24
N LEU A 86 -13.45 0.58 -9.09
CA LEU A 86 -13.73 1.25 -7.82
C LEU A 86 -12.51 2.06 -7.35
N LYS A 87 -11.29 1.51 -7.46
CA LYS A 87 -10.06 2.26 -7.14
C LYS A 87 -9.95 3.52 -7.98
N LYS A 88 -10.21 3.44 -9.29
CA LYS A 88 -10.18 4.60 -10.19
C LYS A 88 -11.19 5.65 -9.77
N ASN A 89 -12.42 5.26 -9.44
CA ASN A 89 -13.45 6.18 -8.97
C ASN A 89 -13.07 6.87 -7.65
N ILE A 90 -12.49 6.12 -6.70
CA ILE A 90 -12.01 6.68 -5.43
C ILE A 90 -10.87 7.68 -5.68
N ILE A 91 -9.94 7.38 -6.59
CA ILE A 91 -8.85 8.30 -6.97
C ILE A 91 -9.43 9.59 -7.53
N ILE A 92 -10.38 9.50 -8.47
CA ILE A 92 -11.03 10.68 -9.06
C ILE A 92 -11.71 11.51 -7.98
N PHE A 93 -12.49 10.88 -7.10
CA PHE A 93 -13.15 11.55 -5.99
C PHE A 93 -12.16 12.29 -5.08
N ILE A 94 -11.09 11.61 -4.65
CA ILE A 94 -10.07 12.22 -3.78
C ILE A 94 -9.39 13.39 -4.51
N LYS A 95 -9.02 13.23 -5.79
CA LYS A 95 -8.43 14.31 -6.61
C LYS A 95 -9.34 15.53 -6.66
N SER A 96 -10.63 15.34 -6.89
CA SER A 96 -11.60 16.43 -6.91
C SER A 96 -11.66 17.16 -5.57
N ILE A 97 -11.62 16.44 -4.44
CA ILE A 97 -11.57 17.09 -3.12
C ILE A 97 -10.26 17.88 -2.94
N PHE A 98 -9.11 17.31 -3.33
CA PHE A 98 -7.82 18.02 -3.29
C PHE A 98 -7.84 19.33 -4.07
N LEU A 99 -8.42 19.30 -5.26
CA LEU A 99 -8.57 20.49 -6.10
C LEU A 99 -9.51 21.51 -5.45
N ILE A 100 -10.72 21.10 -5.04
CA ILE A 100 -11.76 22.03 -4.57
C ILE A 100 -11.42 22.61 -3.19
N LYS A 101 -10.96 21.78 -2.24
CA LYS A 101 -10.82 22.18 -0.84
C LYS A 101 -9.44 22.74 -0.51
N TRP A 102 -8.40 22.28 -1.18
CA TRP A 102 -7.01 22.66 -0.89
C TRP A 102 -6.28 23.27 -2.07
N ASN A 103 -6.94 23.38 -3.23
CA ASN A 103 -6.35 23.98 -4.40
C ASN A 103 -5.11 23.22 -4.92
N MET A 104 -5.12 21.90 -4.75
CA MET A 104 -4.00 21.02 -5.05
C MET A 104 -4.33 20.13 -6.24
N LYS A 105 -3.61 20.31 -7.35
CA LYS A 105 -3.60 19.37 -8.48
C LYS A 105 -2.58 18.28 -8.19
N ILE A 106 -3.05 17.09 -7.86
CA ILE A 106 -2.19 16.02 -7.36
C ILE A 106 -2.55 14.66 -7.98
N GLU A 107 -1.51 13.91 -8.30
CA GLU A 107 -1.61 12.54 -8.82
C GLU A 107 -1.24 11.54 -7.72
N PHE A 108 -2.01 10.45 -7.59
CA PHE A 108 -1.73 9.40 -6.62
C PHE A 108 -2.01 8.01 -7.17
N ASP A 109 -1.25 7.03 -6.68
CA ASP A 109 -1.61 5.61 -6.73
C ASP A 109 -2.26 5.20 -5.40
N LEU A 110 -3.24 4.28 -5.45
CA LEU A 110 -3.80 3.63 -4.27
C LEU A 110 -3.10 2.31 -3.99
N ILE A 111 -2.77 2.07 -2.72
CA ILE A 111 -2.13 0.81 -2.29
C ILE A 111 -2.86 0.26 -1.06
N ASP A 112 -3.29 -1.00 -1.17
CA ASP A 112 -3.80 -1.75 -0.03
C ASP A 112 -2.65 -2.24 0.85
N PHE A 113 -2.59 -1.78 2.10
CA PHE A 113 -1.60 -2.23 3.07
C PHE A 113 -2.08 -3.44 3.89
N ASN A 114 -3.37 -3.78 3.81
CA ASN A 114 -3.98 -4.88 4.56
C ASN A 114 -4.03 -6.19 3.77
N ILE A 115 -4.03 -6.14 2.43
CA ILE A 115 -4.12 -7.33 1.58
C ILE A 115 -3.08 -8.40 1.94
N ALA A 116 -1.85 -7.99 2.23
CA ALA A 116 -0.78 -8.89 2.65
C ALA A 116 -1.08 -9.60 3.98
N ASN A 117 -1.68 -8.90 4.94
CA ASN A 117 -2.05 -9.48 6.23
C ASN A 117 -3.25 -10.42 6.11
N ILE A 118 -4.22 -10.10 5.24
CA ILE A 118 -5.35 -11.00 4.94
C ILE A 118 -4.83 -12.33 4.39
N ASN A 119 -3.98 -12.27 3.36
CA ASN A 119 -3.43 -13.48 2.75
C ASN A 119 -2.55 -14.29 3.70
N LYS A 120 -1.88 -13.64 4.67
CA LYS A 120 -1.08 -14.33 5.69
C LYS A 120 -1.91 -15.35 6.47
N VAL A 121 -3.18 -15.05 6.74
CA VAL A 121 -4.07 -15.94 7.52
C VAL A 121 -4.35 -17.24 6.76
N ASN A 122 -4.49 -17.15 5.44
CA ASN A 122 -4.81 -18.30 4.59
C ASN A 122 -3.57 -19.08 4.15
N PHE A 123 -2.36 -18.57 4.40
CA PHE A 123 -1.14 -19.21 3.94
C PHE A 123 -0.86 -20.53 4.68
N THR A 124 -0.60 -21.59 3.92
CA THR A 124 -0.07 -22.85 4.45
C THR A 124 1.16 -23.32 3.65
N LEU A 125 2.04 -24.08 4.31
CA LEU A 125 3.18 -24.71 3.61
C LEU A 125 2.71 -25.69 2.55
N ASN A 126 1.60 -26.40 2.78
CA ASN A 126 1.04 -27.34 1.82
C ASN A 126 0.61 -26.65 0.52
N GLU A 127 -0.03 -25.48 0.61
CA GLU A 127 -0.35 -24.67 -0.58
C GLU A 127 0.90 -24.22 -1.32
N LEU A 128 1.95 -23.81 -0.60
CA LEU A 128 3.22 -23.44 -1.22
C LEU A 128 3.84 -24.62 -1.98
N HIS A 129 3.87 -25.81 -1.38
CA HIS A 129 4.38 -27.02 -2.03
C HIS A 129 3.56 -27.41 -3.27
N LYS A 130 2.23 -27.25 -3.23
CA LYS A 130 1.38 -27.44 -4.42
C LYS A 130 1.77 -26.49 -5.55
N LYS A 131 1.97 -25.20 -5.24
CA LYS A 131 2.41 -24.19 -6.22
C LYS A 131 3.82 -24.44 -6.76
N ILE A 132 4.73 -24.95 -5.93
CA ILE A 132 6.05 -25.39 -6.36
C ILE A 132 5.93 -26.56 -7.35
N SER A 133 5.16 -27.59 -6.99
CA SER A 133 4.95 -28.76 -7.86
C SER A 133 4.31 -28.36 -9.20
N GLU A 134 3.35 -27.44 -9.18
CA GLU A 134 2.74 -26.86 -10.38
C GLU A 134 3.80 -26.26 -11.31
N VAL A 135 4.66 -25.38 -10.80
CA VAL A 135 5.75 -24.75 -11.58
C VAL A 135 6.72 -25.80 -12.14
N LEU A 136 7.08 -26.81 -11.37
CA LEU A 136 8.02 -27.85 -11.82
C LEU A 136 7.42 -28.74 -12.92
N LYS A 137 6.12 -29.04 -12.84
CA LYS A 137 5.41 -29.87 -13.82
C LYS A 137 5.11 -29.12 -15.11
N THR A 138 4.52 -27.93 -15.00
CA THR A 138 4.04 -27.17 -16.17
C THR A 138 5.12 -26.31 -16.79
N LYS A 139 6.21 -26.03 -16.04
CA LYS A 139 7.26 -25.07 -16.39
C LYS A 139 6.74 -23.64 -16.56
N GLN A 140 5.50 -23.36 -16.15
CA GLN A 140 4.90 -22.03 -16.20
C GLN A 140 5.23 -21.21 -14.96
N GLU A 141 5.18 -19.89 -15.12
CA GLU A 141 5.40 -18.97 -14.01
C GLU A 141 4.16 -18.88 -13.11
N VAL A 142 4.37 -18.95 -11.80
CA VAL A 142 3.30 -18.80 -10.81
C VAL A 142 3.51 -17.55 -9.98
N LEU A 143 2.45 -16.75 -9.87
CA LEU A 143 2.41 -15.57 -9.02
C LEU A 143 1.75 -15.91 -7.69
N LEU A 144 2.50 -15.87 -6.60
CA LEU A 144 1.92 -16.01 -5.27
C LEU A 144 1.16 -14.74 -4.85
N PRO A 145 0.16 -14.86 -3.96
CA PRO A 145 -0.51 -13.70 -3.38
C PRO A 145 0.46 -12.73 -2.68
N PRO A 146 0.05 -11.47 -2.48
CA PRO A 146 0.80 -10.52 -1.65
C PRO A 146 0.95 -11.05 -0.24
N TYR A 147 2.17 -11.02 0.29
CA TYR A 147 2.44 -11.45 1.67
C TYR A 147 3.30 -10.44 2.44
N PRO A 148 3.22 -10.42 3.78
CA PRO A 148 4.01 -9.52 4.60
C PRO A 148 5.51 -9.82 4.42
N LYS A 149 6.36 -8.81 4.68
CA LYS A 149 7.82 -8.93 4.48
C LYS A 149 8.42 -10.15 5.20
N LYS A 150 7.97 -10.46 6.41
CA LYS A 150 8.43 -11.62 7.19
C LYS A 150 8.09 -12.93 6.45
N LEU A 151 6.82 -13.16 6.16
CA LEU A 151 6.38 -14.38 5.47
C LEU A 151 7.02 -14.56 4.09
N ARG A 152 7.24 -13.48 3.32
CA ARG A 152 7.98 -13.57 2.05
C ARG A 152 9.43 -14.02 2.24
N LYS A 153 10.09 -13.66 3.34
CA LYS A 153 11.43 -14.19 3.65
C LYS A 153 11.36 -15.68 3.97
N ASP A 154 10.37 -16.11 4.73
CA ASP A 154 10.16 -17.51 5.11
C ASP A 154 9.88 -18.37 3.86
N ILE A 155 9.01 -17.91 2.97
CA ILE A 155 8.76 -18.52 1.65
C ILE A 155 10.05 -18.61 0.84
N ASN A 156 10.81 -17.52 0.72
CA ASN A 156 12.08 -17.52 -0.01
C ASN A 156 13.10 -18.50 0.59
N TYR A 157 13.10 -18.68 1.91
CA TYR A 157 13.96 -19.64 2.59
C TYR A 157 13.61 -21.08 2.20
N VAL A 158 12.31 -21.42 2.14
CA VAL A 158 11.86 -22.74 1.67
C VAL A 158 12.24 -22.95 0.20
N LEU A 159 12.02 -21.94 -0.64
CA LEU A 159 12.27 -22.02 -2.09
C LEU A 159 13.75 -22.18 -2.46
N ARG A 160 14.68 -21.72 -1.61
CA ARG A 160 16.13 -21.91 -1.81
C ARG A 160 16.55 -23.37 -1.88
N LYS A 161 15.74 -24.28 -1.34
CA LYS A 161 16.00 -25.73 -1.40
C LYS A 161 15.75 -26.33 -2.80
N TYR A 162 15.16 -25.57 -3.72
CA TYR A 162 14.78 -26.03 -5.05
C TYR A 162 15.66 -25.37 -6.12
N ASN A 163 16.59 -26.14 -6.69
CA ASN A 163 17.57 -25.64 -7.67
C ASN A 163 16.93 -25.17 -8.99
N ASN A 164 15.83 -25.81 -9.38
CA ASN A 164 15.09 -25.53 -10.61
C ASN A 164 14.04 -24.43 -10.47
N ILE A 165 14.05 -23.69 -9.35
CA ILE A 165 13.12 -22.58 -9.12
C ILE A 165 13.89 -21.29 -8.92
N LYS A 166 13.68 -20.35 -9.83
CA LYS A 166 14.11 -18.97 -9.67
C LYS A 166 12.98 -18.17 -9.03
N VAL A 167 13.34 -17.38 -8.02
CA VAL A 167 12.39 -16.54 -7.28
C VAL A 167 12.64 -15.06 -7.56
N LYS A 168 11.58 -14.31 -7.87
CA LYS A 168 11.62 -12.84 -7.95
C LYS A 168 10.53 -12.24 -7.08
N THR A 169 10.83 -11.14 -6.38
CA THR A 169 9.78 -10.33 -5.73
C THR A 169 9.37 -9.20 -6.66
N ILE A 170 8.08 -9.06 -6.94
CA ILE A 170 7.52 -8.02 -7.80
C ILE A 170 6.37 -7.28 -7.11
N GLY A 171 5.91 -6.17 -7.69
CA GLY A 171 4.79 -5.37 -7.16
C GLY A 171 5.22 -4.13 -6.35
N SER A 172 4.25 -3.26 -6.09
CA SER A 172 4.43 -2.05 -5.29
C SER A 172 4.60 -2.36 -3.80
N ILE A 173 5.02 -1.37 -3.00
CA ILE A 173 4.94 -1.47 -1.53
C ILE A 173 3.50 -1.84 -1.14
N GLY A 174 3.28 -2.64 -0.10
CA GLY A 174 1.95 -3.12 0.28
C GLY A 174 1.43 -4.33 -0.52
N ASP A 175 1.68 -4.35 -1.85
CA ASP A 175 1.23 -5.40 -2.78
C ASP A 175 2.40 -6.25 -3.32
N ARG A 176 3.49 -6.40 -2.55
CA ARG A 176 4.66 -7.17 -3.02
C ARG A 176 4.34 -8.67 -3.03
N LYS A 177 4.51 -9.28 -4.20
CA LYS A 177 4.25 -10.69 -4.50
C LYS A 177 5.55 -11.44 -4.75
N VAL A 178 5.52 -12.75 -4.55
CA VAL A 178 6.63 -13.66 -4.88
C VAL A 178 6.27 -14.37 -6.19
N LYS A 179 7.12 -14.24 -7.19
CA LYS A 179 7.00 -14.88 -8.50
C LYS A 179 7.93 -16.08 -8.54
N LEU A 180 7.38 -17.26 -8.82
CA LEU A 180 8.08 -18.50 -9.02
C LEU A 180 8.26 -18.73 -10.52
N ILE A 181 9.49 -19.05 -10.93
CA ILE A 181 9.87 -19.21 -12.33
C ILE A 181 10.68 -20.51 -12.44
N TYR A 182 10.31 -21.39 -13.36
CA TYR A 182 11.11 -22.58 -13.65
C TYR A 182 12.47 -22.18 -14.20
N LYS A 183 13.53 -22.84 -13.71
CA LYS A 183 14.90 -22.69 -14.17
C LYS A 183 15.40 -24.07 -14.59
N PRO A 184 15.69 -24.31 -15.88
CA PRO A 184 16.30 -25.57 -16.30
C PRO A 184 17.67 -25.76 -15.63
N GLU A 185 18.00 -27.01 -15.32
CA GLU A 185 19.36 -27.38 -14.94
C GLU A 185 20.32 -27.09 -16.11
N LYS A 186 21.52 -26.62 -15.77
CA LYS A 186 22.60 -26.43 -16.73
C LYS A 186 23.36 -27.73 -16.86
#